data_AF-A0A662K8W8-F1
#
_entry.id   AF-A0A662K8W8-F1
#
_cell.length_a   1.000
_cell.length_b   1.000
_cell.length_c   1.000
_cell.angle_alpha   90.00
_cell.angle_beta   90.00
_cell.angle_gamma   90.00
#
_symmetry.space_group_name_H-M   'P 1'
#
loop_
_entity.id
_entity.type
_entity.pdbx_description
1 polymer ?
#
loop_
_entity_poly.entity_id
_entity_poly.type
_entity_poly.pdbx_seq_one_letter_code
_entity_poly.pdbx_strand_id
1 'polypeptide(L)'
;DIDDIDGDGVPNWWEERYGFDPFDPDDASRDEDGDGYSLLKEYKRRSDPLRSNTIAGLLPTEFLAISCIAVMLALIFSFRKIYT
;
A
#
# COMPACT_ATOMS: atom_id res chain seq x y z
N ASP A 1 11.45 -13.81 21.63
CA ASP A 1 10.82 -15.00 21.04
C ASP A 1 11.96 -15.86 20.50
N ILE A 2 11.83 -17.17 20.25
CA ILE A 2 12.93 -17.85 19.52
C ILE A 2 12.78 -17.64 18.01
N ASP A 3 11.59 -17.23 17.58
CA ASP A 3 11.24 -17.02 16.18
C ASP A 3 11.43 -15.57 15.70
N ASP A 4 11.75 -14.63 16.60
CA ASP A 4 12.00 -13.19 16.38
C ASP A 4 13.17 -12.82 17.32
N ILE A 5 14.38 -12.75 16.77
CA ILE A 5 15.66 -12.71 17.53
C ILE A 5 16.07 -11.31 17.94
N ASP A 6 15.73 -10.28 17.16
CA ASP A 6 15.99 -8.88 17.49
C ASP A 6 14.82 -8.19 18.21
N GLY A 7 13.64 -8.80 18.22
CA GLY A 7 12.47 -8.40 18.99
C GLY A 7 11.66 -7.27 18.36
N ASP A 8 11.75 -7.08 17.04
CA ASP A 8 11.06 -6.00 16.33
C ASP A 8 9.59 -6.33 15.97
N GLY A 9 9.19 -7.59 16.16
CA GLY A 9 7.86 -8.12 15.90
C GLY A 9 7.68 -8.75 14.52
N VAL A 10 8.75 -8.91 13.74
CA VAL A 10 8.85 -9.67 12.49
C VAL A 10 9.60 -10.98 12.78
N PRO A 11 9.12 -12.14 12.30
CA PRO A 11 9.83 -13.38 12.51
C PRO A 11 11.05 -13.56 11.60
N ASN A 12 12.11 -14.14 12.15
CA ASN A 12 13.38 -14.48 11.48
C ASN A 12 13.16 -15.17 10.12
N TRP A 13 12.27 -16.18 10.07
CA TRP A 13 12.03 -16.94 8.85
C TRP A 13 11.40 -16.10 7.73
N TRP A 14 10.67 -15.05 8.10
CA TRP A 14 9.99 -14.16 7.17
C TRP A 14 10.98 -13.10 6.67
N GLU A 15 11.83 -12.58 7.54
CA GLU A 15 12.95 -11.69 7.18
C GLU A 15 13.91 -12.40 6.21
N GLU A 16 14.37 -13.61 6.57
CA GLU A 16 15.24 -14.43 5.72
C GLU A 16 14.60 -14.72 4.35
N ARG A 17 13.28 -14.92 4.31
CA ARG A 17 12.55 -15.20 3.07
C ARG A 17 12.60 -14.02 2.09
N TYR A 18 12.56 -12.79 2.60
CA TYR A 18 12.55 -11.57 1.78
C TYR A 18 13.91 -10.87 1.73
N GLY A 19 14.92 -11.40 2.41
CA GLY A 19 16.30 -10.90 2.36
C GLY A 19 16.61 -9.76 3.34
N PHE A 20 15.82 -9.65 4.41
CA PHE A 20 16.03 -8.75 5.55
C PHE A 20 16.98 -9.40 6.57
N ASP A 21 17.47 -8.63 7.54
CA ASP A 21 18.48 -9.09 8.50
C ASP A 21 17.80 -9.38 9.84
N PRO A 22 17.64 -10.66 10.24
CA PRO A 22 16.98 -11.02 11.51
C PRO A 22 17.62 -10.40 12.75
N PHE A 23 18.83 -9.85 12.64
CA PHE A 23 19.55 -9.23 13.74
C PHE A 23 19.47 -7.69 13.74
N ASP A 24 18.75 -7.08 12.79
CA ASP A 24 18.63 -5.63 12.61
C ASP A 24 17.18 -5.13 12.89
N PRO A 25 16.87 -4.74 14.14
CA PRO A 25 15.50 -4.39 14.52
C PRO A 25 15.00 -3.09 13.88
N ASP A 26 15.88 -2.34 13.22
CA ASP A 26 15.49 -1.13 12.49
C ASP A 26 14.82 -1.48 11.16
N ASP A 27 14.97 -2.70 10.63
CA ASP A 27 14.41 -3.08 9.34
C ASP A 27 12.88 -3.29 9.36
N ALA A 28 12.27 -3.66 10.51
CA ALA A 28 10.82 -3.61 10.74
C ALA A 28 10.15 -2.29 10.32
N SER A 29 10.91 -1.19 10.40
CA SER A 29 10.47 0.17 10.11
C SER A 29 10.68 0.61 8.66
N ARG A 30 11.46 -0.16 7.88
CA ARG A 30 11.78 0.14 6.48
C ARG A 30 10.59 -0.16 5.57
N ASP A 31 10.49 0.63 4.50
CA ASP A 31 9.51 0.50 3.42
C ASP A 31 10.32 0.24 2.14
N GLU A 32 10.57 -1.04 1.87
CA GLU A 32 11.52 -1.49 0.84
C GLU A 32 10.96 -1.26 -0.58
N ASP A 33 9.65 -1.38 -0.76
CA ASP A 33 8.99 -1.20 -2.05
C ASP A 33 8.40 0.21 -2.29
N GLY A 34 8.42 1.06 -1.26
CA GLY A 34 8.02 2.47 -1.32
C GLY A 34 6.51 2.69 -1.39
N ASP A 35 5.70 1.74 -0.93
CA ASP A 35 4.24 1.83 -0.94
C ASP A 35 3.62 2.49 0.31
N GLY A 36 4.47 2.87 1.27
CA GLY A 36 4.07 3.50 2.52
C GLY A 36 3.75 2.52 3.65
N TYR A 37 4.07 1.24 3.49
CA TYR A 37 4.01 0.24 4.54
C TYR A 37 5.39 -0.18 5.00
N SER A 38 5.58 -0.19 6.32
CA SER A 38 6.80 -0.75 6.88
C SER A 38 6.76 -2.27 6.85
N LEU A 39 7.91 -2.90 6.89
CA LEU A 39 8.10 -4.34 6.93
C LEU A 39 7.19 -5.04 7.98
N LEU A 40 7.15 -4.52 9.21
CA LEU A 40 6.27 -5.02 10.28
C LEU A 40 4.78 -4.95 9.91
N LYS A 41 4.37 -3.87 9.24
CA LYS A 41 2.98 -3.67 8.82
C LYS A 41 2.60 -4.63 7.71
N GLU A 42 3.54 -4.93 6.82
CA GLU A 42 3.37 -5.88 5.73
C GLU A 42 3.31 -7.33 6.21
N TYR A 43 4.18 -7.71 7.15
CA TYR A 43 4.10 -8.99 7.84
C TYR A 43 2.70 -9.20 8.45
N LYS A 44 2.20 -8.21 9.20
CA LYS A 44 0.85 -8.24 9.82
C LYS A 44 -0.28 -8.30 8.80
N ARG A 45 -0.07 -7.76 7.61
CA ARG A 45 -1.04 -7.74 6.50
C ARG A 45 -0.92 -8.93 5.56
N ARG A 46 0.12 -9.76 5.73
CA ARG A 46 0.47 -10.86 4.82
C ARG A 46 0.67 -10.36 3.38
N SER A 47 1.28 -9.17 3.23
CA SER A 47 1.72 -8.63 1.94
C SER A 47 3.17 -9.03 1.64
N ASP A 48 3.63 -8.68 0.43
CA ASP A 48 4.98 -8.92 -0.06
C ASP A 48 5.77 -7.61 0.04
N PRO A 49 6.78 -7.53 0.92
CA PRO A 49 7.52 -6.30 1.18
C PRO A 49 8.42 -5.83 0.05
N LEU A 50 8.54 -6.64 -1.00
CA LEU A 50 9.30 -6.29 -2.20
C LEU A 50 8.36 -5.89 -3.35
N ARG A 51 7.04 -5.75 -3.09
CA ARG A 51 6.04 -5.54 -4.13
C ARG A 51 4.98 -4.53 -3.70
N SER A 52 5.15 -3.32 -4.23
CA SER A 52 4.25 -2.20 -3.97
C SER A 52 2.78 -2.57 -4.11
N ASN A 53 2.02 -2.40 -3.02
CA ASN A 53 0.58 -2.60 -2.97
C ASN A 53 -0.19 -1.35 -3.43
N THR A 54 0.53 -0.27 -3.73
CA THR A 54 -0.05 0.89 -4.42
C THR A 54 -0.31 0.53 -5.87
N ILE A 55 -1.49 0.88 -6.40
CA ILE A 55 -1.76 0.75 -7.84
C ILE A 55 -0.74 1.62 -8.58
N ALA A 56 0.27 0.99 -9.16
CA ALA A 56 1.31 1.66 -9.94
C ALA A 56 0.64 2.53 -11.01
N GLY A 57 0.70 3.85 -10.81
CA GLY A 57 0.20 4.84 -11.76
C GLY A 57 -1.07 5.61 -11.36
N LEU A 58 -1.85 5.19 -10.36
CA LEU A 58 -3.01 5.99 -9.93
C LEU A 58 -2.56 7.07 -8.93
N LEU A 59 -2.10 8.20 -9.46
CA LEU A 59 -1.86 9.39 -8.63
C LEU A 59 -3.19 9.84 -7.98
N PRO A 60 -3.16 10.47 -6.79
CA PRO A 60 -4.35 11.09 -6.18
C PRO A 60 -5.11 12.02 -7.14
N THR A 61 -4.40 12.61 -8.10
CA THR A 61 -4.95 13.45 -9.17
C THR A 61 -5.82 12.69 -10.16
N GLU A 62 -5.56 11.40 -10.41
CA GLU A 62 -6.39 10.57 -11.28
C GLU A 62 -7.73 10.23 -10.63
N PHE A 63 -7.75 9.98 -9.31
CA PHE A 63 -9.00 9.85 -8.56
C PHE A 63 -9.84 11.12 -8.60
N LEU A 64 -9.20 12.29 -8.46
CA LEU A 64 -9.88 13.58 -8.60
C LEU A 64 -10.41 13.78 -10.03
N ALA A 65 -9.62 13.45 -11.05
CA ALA A 65 -10.04 13.55 -12.45
C ALA A 65 -11.25 12.64 -12.75
N ILE A 66 -11.23 11.40 -12.29
CA ILE A 66 -12.36 10.46 -12.43
C ILE A 66 -13.59 10.99 -11.69
N SER A 67 -13.42 11.52 -10.47
CA SER A 67 -14.49 12.15 -9.71
C SER A 67 -15.09 13.36 -10.46
N CYS A 68 -14.25 14.25 -10.99
CA CYS A 68 -14.69 15.40 -11.77
C CYS A 68 -15.44 14.97 -13.04
N ILE A 69 -14.95 13.97 -13.78
CA ILE A 69 -15.61 13.46 -14.98
C ILE A 69 -16.97 12.85 -14.61
N ALA A 70 -17.05 12.05 -13.55
CA ALA A 70 -18.30 11.46 -13.09
C ALA A 70 -19.35 12.52 -12.70
N VAL A 71 -18.92 13.59 -12.00
CA VAL A 71 -19.78 14.73 -11.66
C VAL A 71 -20.23 15.48 -12.91
N MET A 72 -19.32 15.77 -13.83
CA MET A 72 -19.64 16.46 -15.10
C MET A 72 -20.66 15.66 -15.92
N LEU A 73 -20.49 14.34 -16.03
CA LEU A 73 -21.45 13.46 -16.71
C LEU A 73 -22.81 13.46 -16.00
N ALA A 74 -22.83 13.31 -14.68
CA ALA A 74 -24.08 13.35 -13.90
C ALA A 74 -24.84 14.66 -14.09
N LEU A 75 -24.14 15.79 -14.16
CA LEU A 75 -24.72 17.09 -14.46
C LEU A 75 -25.30 17.12 -15.88
N ILE A 76 -24.54 16.70 -16.89
CA ILE A 76 -25.01 16.65 -18.29
C ILE A 76 -26.29 15.81 -18.40
N PHE A 77 -26.33 14.63 -17.78
CA PHE A 77 -27.54 13.78 -17.77
C PHE A 77 -28.70 14.40 -17.00
N SER A 78 -28.42 15.12 -15.90
CA SER A 78 -29.42 15.84 -15.12
C SER A 78 -30.04 16.99 -15.92
N PHE A 79 -29.23 17.75 -16.66
CA PHE A 79 -29.70 18.79 -17.57
C PHE A 79 -30.48 18.18 -18.74
N ARG A 80 -30.01 17.09 -19.36
CA ARG A 80 -30.70 16.44 -20.48
C ARG A 80 -32.11 15.93 -20.10
N LYS A 81 -32.34 15.59 -18.84
CA LYS A 81 -33.65 15.19 -18.29
C LYS A 81 -34.63 16.35 -18.08
N ILE A 82 -34.14 17.59 -18.01
CA ILE A 82 -34.98 18.80 -17.78
C ILE A 82 -35.52 19.36 -19.11
N TYR A 83 -34.84 19.10 -20.23
CA TYR A 83 -35.19 19.64 -21.55
C TYR A 83 -35.97 18.68 -22.47
N THR A 84 -36.47 17.57 -21.92
CA THR A 84 -37.38 16.60 -22.58
C THR A 84 -38.64 16.47 -21.77
#